data_AF-A0AAU4TAN2-F1
#
_entry.id   AF-A0AAU4TAN2-F1
#
_cell.length_a   1.000
_cell.length_b   1.000
_cell.length_c   1.000
_cell.angle_alpha   90.00
_cell.angle_beta   90.00
_cell.angle_gamma   90.00
#
_symmetry.space_group_name_H-M   'P 1'
#
loop_
_entity.id
_entity.type
_entity.pdbx_description
1 polymer ?
#
loop_
_entity_poly.entity_id
_entity_poly.type
_entity_poly.pdbx_seq_one_letter_code
_entity_poly.pdbx_strand_id
1 'polypeptide(L)'
;MNSSRSRGSTWRTAALAVLLTTGAFTVASPDAQAGGARTETAVTTSDGVTETVVRVKAPLPASFGTRPAACDWLSYLRYRSSAGPAASADADRVLVAQPGILEGAGAFDSVARNTVTRAAEQGRHIEFWALDRRSNCLEDPTGIASGDQHTAVDYYYRGKQVAGRTFAGFVGNDRLGWMAKLGIEQTVRDEYDLLAAELPDQGVRKDKVLCGGHSLGGVITGYFAAADFDGNPATTTDAGHNQCAGYFALDTTVSTSLGDLSGSIPGDTNLPDVGLGYGVVQAGLDSGVLPRSLSAPVLLNPETMTLLAIAGVGAVQNPGGEADLPSYLPANTNIETTNRFLFSKDTATFLAGSPAVKDFRLTNEAVLGSLMDDQSVPLAFLQSSVGFFDGGPITDKNFPAPNGSSQQPGLFGTEYKAIPAVPHGPLYTWRDYDRVGDADDPGYRSSDGTPFTAAGKEVTDIQELARSMAGQPLDFTEQYFPTKLVTDLELATSPQVKRLVVHPDGLTANPTLTVLAGDGLLAGRVPADLHPVVADGYQHLDVLTAAPVQNNGRPEPVSTALTEFARAPR
;
A
#
# COMPACT_ATOMS: atom_id res chain seq x y z
N MET A 1 -16.64 10.37 77.78
CA MET A 1 -16.82 9.45 78.92
C MET A 1 -15.78 8.35 78.82
N ASN A 2 -15.09 8.10 79.93
CA ASN A 2 -14.27 6.95 80.34
C ASN A 2 -14.57 5.60 79.64
N SER A 3 -13.76 4.54 79.63
CA SER A 3 -12.36 4.17 79.95
C SER A 3 -12.36 2.62 79.91
N SER A 4 -11.19 2.01 79.66
CA SER A 4 -10.78 0.62 80.02
C SER A 4 -11.40 -0.55 79.23
N ARG A 5 -10.65 -1.43 78.53
CA ARG A 5 -9.53 -2.38 78.83
C ARG A 5 -9.98 -3.76 79.36
N SER A 6 -9.64 -4.83 78.62
CA SER A 6 -9.15 -6.15 79.10
C SER A 6 -9.06 -7.14 77.91
N ARG A 7 -7.86 -7.44 77.37
CA ARG A 7 -6.95 -8.59 77.66
C ARG A 7 -7.49 -9.99 77.28
N GLY A 8 -6.71 -10.72 76.47
CA GLY A 8 -6.79 -12.19 76.35
C GLY A 8 -6.19 -12.76 75.06
N SER A 9 -4.88 -13.00 75.06
CA SER A 9 -4.11 -13.67 74.00
C SER A 9 -4.32 -15.19 74.03
N THR A 10 -4.42 -15.82 72.85
CA THR A 10 -3.76 -17.13 72.60
C THR A 10 -3.43 -17.29 71.12
N TRP A 11 -2.16 -17.58 70.88
CA TRP A 11 -1.54 -17.85 69.59
C TRP A 11 -2.00 -19.18 68.98
N ARG A 12 -2.22 -19.20 67.66
CA ARG A 12 -1.87 -20.35 66.80
C ARG A 12 -1.38 -19.84 65.44
N THR A 13 -0.06 -19.88 65.33
CA THR A 13 0.77 -20.10 64.15
C THR A 13 0.05 -20.58 62.88
N ALA A 14 0.16 -19.80 61.80
CA ALA A 14 0.15 -20.28 60.43
C ALA A 14 1.26 -19.54 59.67
N ALA A 15 2.23 -20.32 59.18
CA ALA A 15 3.43 -19.86 58.51
C ALA A 15 3.09 -19.26 57.14
N LEU A 16 3.43 -17.99 56.91
CA LEU A 16 3.61 -17.44 55.57
C LEU A 16 5.06 -17.68 55.15
N ALA A 17 5.25 -18.58 54.19
CA ALA A 17 6.50 -18.70 53.47
C ALA A 17 6.60 -17.54 52.46
N VAL A 18 7.47 -16.58 52.76
CA VAL A 18 8.00 -15.62 51.78
C VAL A 18 9.10 -16.35 51.01
N LEU A 19 8.82 -16.69 49.75
CA LEU A 19 9.84 -17.11 48.80
C LEU A 19 10.30 -15.89 48.02
N LEU A 20 11.46 -15.37 48.42
CA LEU A 20 12.35 -14.59 47.59
C LEU A 20 12.85 -15.49 46.44
N THR A 21 12.53 -15.14 45.20
CA THR A 21 13.28 -15.61 44.04
C THR A 21 13.90 -14.41 43.35
N THR A 22 15.20 -14.25 43.58
CA THR A 22 16.13 -13.51 42.73
C THR A 22 16.08 -14.06 41.30
N GLY A 23 15.76 -13.20 40.34
CA GLY A 23 15.96 -13.45 38.92
C GLY A 23 16.57 -12.21 38.29
N ALA A 24 17.91 -12.15 38.26
CA ALA A 24 18.63 -11.29 37.34
C ALA A 24 18.81 -12.08 36.03
N PHE A 25 18.57 -11.42 34.89
CA PHE A 25 19.35 -11.46 33.63
C PHE A 25 18.45 -11.04 32.45
N THR A 26 18.58 -9.75 32.10
CA THR A 26 18.78 -9.23 30.73
C THR A 26 18.08 -9.93 29.56
N VAL A 27 17.07 -9.24 29.00
CA VAL A 27 17.02 -9.03 27.54
C VAL A 27 17.15 -7.53 27.35
N ALA A 28 18.33 -7.11 26.95
CA ALA A 28 18.54 -5.79 26.38
C ALA A 28 17.64 -5.69 25.13
N SER A 29 16.82 -4.65 25.07
CA SER A 29 16.18 -4.25 23.82
C SER A 29 17.26 -4.10 22.73
N PRO A 30 17.01 -4.52 21.49
CA PRO A 30 17.96 -4.22 20.42
C PRO A 30 18.07 -2.70 20.30
N ASP A 31 19.31 -2.25 20.43
CA ASP A 31 19.86 -0.91 20.24
C ASP A 31 18.89 0.22 19.85
N ALA A 32 18.34 0.89 20.86
CA ALA A 32 18.01 2.31 20.74
C ALA A 32 19.32 3.13 20.74
N GLN A 33 20.11 3.07 19.66
CA GLN A 33 21.28 3.91 19.51
C GLN A 33 20.89 5.28 18.91
N ALA A 34 21.19 6.33 19.71
CA ALA A 34 21.15 7.78 19.45
C ALA A 34 19.79 8.52 19.41
N GLY A 35 19.31 8.94 20.60
CA GLY A 35 18.90 10.33 20.86
C GLY A 35 17.78 10.97 20.03
N GLY A 36 16.56 10.41 20.03
CA GLY A 36 15.32 11.14 19.70
C GLY A 36 15.08 11.56 18.24
N ALA A 37 15.98 11.19 17.31
CA ALA A 37 15.85 11.51 15.88
C ALA A 37 15.55 10.29 15.00
N ARG A 38 15.64 9.07 15.53
CA ARG A 38 15.30 7.82 14.84
C ARG A 38 14.62 6.84 15.80
N THR A 39 13.63 6.10 15.32
CA THR A 39 13.02 4.97 16.05
C THR A 39 12.83 3.80 15.10
N GLU A 40 13.08 2.58 15.58
CA GLU A 40 12.81 1.34 14.84
C GLU A 40 11.96 0.43 15.71
N THR A 41 10.80 0.02 15.22
CA THR A 41 9.82 -0.79 15.96
C THR A 41 9.58 -2.07 15.20
N ALA A 42 9.67 -3.21 15.88
CA ALA A 42 9.38 -4.51 15.29
C ALA A 42 7.91 -4.60 14.84
N VAL A 43 7.69 -5.14 13.65
CA VAL A 43 6.36 -5.49 13.14
C VAL A 43 6.15 -6.98 13.34
N THR A 44 6.92 -7.79 12.63
CA THR A 44 6.90 -9.24 12.75
C THR A 44 8.25 -9.83 12.35
N THR A 45 8.46 -11.10 12.66
CA THR A 45 9.56 -11.89 12.11
C THR A 45 9.01 -13.27 11.80
N SER A 46 8.93 -13.60 10.51
CA SER A 46 8.43 -14.90 10.05
C SER A 46 9.17 -15.29 8.78
N ASP A 47 9.27 -16.60 8.53
CA ASP A 47 9.78 -17.14 7.26
C ASP A 47 11.17 -16.64 6.87
N GLY A 48 12.01 -16.36 7.88
CA GLY A 48 13.36 -15.86 7.69
C GLY A 48 13.45 -14.36 7.39
N VAL A 49 12.35 -13.62 7.35
CA VAL A 49 12.30 -12.16 7.17
C VAL A 49 12.00 -11.46 8.49
N THR A 50 12.80 -10.44 8.82
CA THR A 50 12.54 -9.51 9.92
C THR A 50 11.95 -8.23 9.37
N GLU A 51 10.81 -7.81 9.90
CA GLU A 51 10.12 -6.57 9.52
C GLU A 51 10.13 -5.56 10.65
N THR A 52 10.40 -4.31 10.30
CA THR A 52 10.36 -3.19 11.23
C THR A 52 9.78 -1.94 10.56
N VAL A 53 9.13 -1.08 11.33
CA VAL A 53 8.90 0.31 10.93
C VAL A 53 10.05 1.13 11.44
N VAL A 54 10.74 1.81 10.53
CA VAL A 54 11.74 2.81 10.88
C VAL A 54 11.11 4.19 10.69
N ARG A 55 11.38 5.09 11.63
CA ARG A 55 10.97 6.49 11.55
C ARG A 55 12.16 7.39 11.83
N VAL A 56 12.34 8.41 11.00
CA VAL A 56 13.41 9.39 11.08
C VAL A 56 12.80 10.79 11.20
N LYS A 57 13.31 11.59 12.14
CA LYS A 57 12.84 12.95 12.34
C LYS A 57 13.46 13.86 11.28
N ALA A 58 12.63 14.34 10.37
CA ALA A 58 12.99 15.29 9.32
C ALA A 58 11.90 16.38 9.26
N PRO A 59 12.00 17.43 10.09
CA PRO A 59 10.97 18.45 10.18
C PRO A 59 10.82 19.26 8.89
N LEU A 60 9.59 19.49 8.46
CA LEU A 60 9.35 20.39 7.33
C LEU A 60 9.72 21.85 7.69
N PRO A 61 10.12 22.68 6.73
CA PRO A 61 10.34 24.10 6.95
C PRO A 61 9.11 24.80 7.54
N ALA A 62 9.34 25.89 8.29
CA ALA A 62 8.25 26.70 8.87
C ALA A 62 7.29 27.26 7.80
N SER A 63 7.74 27.37 6.55
CA SER A 63 6.93 27.82 5.40
C SER A 63 5.76 26.89 5.10
N PHE A 64 5.76 25.63 5.55
CA PHE A 64 4.62 24.72 5.42
C PHE A 64 3.47 25.06 6.38
N GLY A 65 3.69 25.94 7.36
CA GLY A 65 2.67 26.32 8.34
C GLY A 65 2.39 25.22 9.37
N THR A 66 1.27 25.38 10.08
CA THR A 66 0.86 24.49 11.16
C THR A 66 0.45 23.11 10.62
N ARG A 67 0.94 22.06 11.29
CA ARG A 67 0.69 20.65 10.97
C ARG A 67 0.83 19.79 12.23
N PRO A 68 0.35 18.54 12.23
CA PRO A 68 0.61 17.62 13.33
C PRO A 68 2.11 17.31 13.48
N ALA A 69 2.60 17.21 14.72
CA ALA A 69 4.01 16.92 14.99
C ALA A 69 4.46 15.54 14.45
N ALA A 70 3.52 14.60 14.27
CA ALA A 70 3.80 13.31 13.65
C ALA A 70 4.28 13.45 12.19
N CYS A 71 3.88 14.53 11.49
CA CYS A 71 4.22 14.80 10.09
C CYS A 71 5.61 15.42 9.90
N ASP A 72 6.35 15.63 10.99
CA ASP A 72 7.79 15.96 10.96
C ASP A 72 8.69 14.72 10.99
N TRP A 73 8.10 13.56 10.78
CA TRP A 73 8.79 12.28 10.68
C TRP A 73 8.57 11.70 9.29
N LEU A 74 9.62 11.07 8.79
CA LEU A 74 9.57 10.18 7.62
C LEU A 74 9.57 8.75 8.13
N SER A 75 8.86 7.86 7.44
CA SER A 75 8.73 6.47 7.84
C SER A 75 8.98 5.55 6.64
N TYR A 76 9.39 4.31 6.92
CA TYR A 76 9.42 3.25 5.93
C TYR A 76 9.27 1.88 6.60
N LEU A 77 8.72 0.93 5.86
CA LEU A 77 8.78 -0.49 6.23
C LEU A 77 10.11 -1.06 5.76
N ARG A 78 10.85 -1.67 6.68
CA ARG A 78 12.14 -2.30 6.44
C ARG A 78 11.99 -3.80 6.53
N TYR A 79 12.29 -4.48 5.42
CA TYR A 79 12.34 -5.93 5.31
C TYR A 79 13.81 -6.35 5.16
N ARG A 80 14.28 -7.25 6.01
CA ARG A 80 15.64 -7.79 5.91
C ARG A 80 15.67 -9.28 6.22
N SER A 81 16.66 -9.97 5.69
CA SER A 81 16.91 -11.37 6.08
C SER A 81 17.26 -11.41 7.57
N SER A 82 16.61 -12.30 8.32
CA SER A 82 16.84 -12.47 9.76
C SER A 82 18.24 -13.01 10.06
N ALA A 83 18.85 -13.71 9.10
CA ALA A 83 20.24 -14.16 9.14
C ALA A 83 21.23 -13.09 8.64
N GLY A 84 20.71 -12.00 8.04
CA GLY A 84 21.51 -10.89 7.53
C GLY A 84 21.95 -9.90 8.61
N PRO A 85 22.78 -8.91 8.24
CA PRO A 85 23.25 -7.89 9.17
C PRO A 85 22.08 -7.07 9.75
N ALA A 86 22.29 -6.53 10.96
CA ALA A 86 21.34 -5.65 11.61
C ALA A 86 21.46 -4.19 11.13
N ALA A 87 22.65 -3.76 10.70
CA ALA A 87 22.90 -2.43 10.16
C ALA A 87 22.73 -2.44 8.64
N SER A 88 21.92 -1.53 8.10
CA SER A 88 21.65 -1.47 6.66
C SER A 88 22.89 -1.13 5.82
N ALA A 89 23.85 -0.40 6.38
CA ALA A 89 25.12 -0.13 5.72
C ALA A 89 25.94 -1.40 5.45
N ASP A 90 25.70 -2.48 6.20
CA ASP A 90 26.39 -3.77 6.04
C ASP A 90 25.65 -4.73 5.11
N ALA A 91 24.41 -4.43 4.71
CA ALA A 91 23.68 -5.22 3.72
C ALA A 91 24.41 -5.24 2.37
N ASP A 92 24.16 -6.29 1.58
CA ASP A 92 24.73 -6.41 0.23
C ASP A 92 24.14 -5.35 -0.70
N ARG A 93 22.83 -5.08 -0.57
CA ARG A 93 22.06 -4.06 -1.27
C ARG A 93 20.90 -3.57 -0.41
N VAL A 94 20.44 -2.36 -0.70
CA VAL A 94 19.21 -1.79 -0.13
C VAL A 94 18.34 -1.34 -1.30
N LEU A 95 17.19 -1.98 -1.50
CA LEU A 95 16.18 -1.54 -2.45
C LEU A 95 15.26 -0.54 -1.75
N VAL A 96 15.02 0.62 -2.35
CA VAL A 96 14.21 1.69 -1.79
C VAL A 96 13.09 1.98 -2.77
N ALA A 97 11.85 1.77 -2.33
CA ALA A 97 10.67 1.77 -3.17
C ALA A 97 9.70 2.91 -2.79
N GLN A 98 9.33 3.71 -3.79
CA GLN A 98 8.26 4.69 -3.71
C GLN A 98 6.91 4.07 -4.11
N PRO A 99 5.82 4.33 -3.35
CA PRO A 99 4.50 3.84 -3.70
C PRO A 99 3.84 4.59 -4.86
N GLY A 100 2.89 3.92 -5.50
CA GLY A 100 2.00 4.41 -6.56
C GLY A 100 0.97 5.43 -6.09
N ILE A 101 -0.03 5.75 -6.92
CA ILE A 101 -1.11 6.68 -6.55
C ILE A 101 -2.05 5.99 -5.57
N LEU A 102 -2.36 6.66 -4.45
CA LEU A 102 -3.25 6.15 -3.38
C LEU A 102 -2.77 4.83 -2.75
N GLU A 103 -1.51 4.49 -2.94
CA GLU A 103 -0.85 3.31 -2.40
C GLU A 103 0.03 3.71 -1.22
N GLY A 104 0.09 2.86 -0.19
CA GLY A 104 0.97 3.02 0.96
C GLY A 104 2.08 1.98 1.01
N ALA A 105 2.99 2.14 1.97
CA ALA A 105 4.16 1.26 2.11
C ALA A 105 3.80 -0.22 2.34
N GLY A 106 2.63 -0.48 2.95
CA GLY A 106 2.12 -1.82 3.22
C GLY A 106 1.93 -2.66 1.95
N ALA A 107 1.61 -2.03 0.81
CA ALA A 107 1.37 -2.75 -0.44
C ALA A 107 2.58 -3.55 -0.96
N PHE A 108 3.80 -3.16 -0.57
CA PHE A 108 5.04 -3.83 -0.99
C PHE A 108 5.35 -5.12 -0.23
N ASP A 109 4.53 -5.51 0.74
CA ASP A 109 4.82 -6.60 1.67
C ASP A 109 5.23 -7.93 0.98
N SER A 110 4.42 -8.43 0.04
CA SER A 110 4.73 -9.69 -0.66
C SER A 110 6.00 -9.58 -1.51
N VAL A 111 6.11 -8.59 -2.40
CA VAL A 111 7.31 -8.42 -3.24
C VAL A 111 8.59 -8.19 -2.41
N ALA A 112 8.50 -7.47 -1.29
CA ALA A 112 9.63 -7.21 -0.41
C ALA A 112 10.10 -8.50 0.26
N ARG A 113 9.18 -9.28 0.84
CA ARG A 113 9.48 -10.59 1.43
C ARG A 113 10.04 -11.57 0.41
N ASN A 114 9.39 -11.70 -0.75
CA ASN A 114 9.80 -12.61 -1.80
C ASN A 114 11.22 -12.29 -2.28
N THR A 115 11.53 -11.01 -2.46
CA THR A 115 12.87 -10.54 -2.88
C THR A 115 13.93 -10.82 -1.80
N VAL A 116 13.64 -10.50 -0.54
CA VAL A 116 14.57 -10.70 0.59
C VAL A 116 14.84 -12.19 0.81
N THR A 117 13.80 -13.02 0.83
CA THR A 117 13.90 -14.47 1.01
C THR A 117 14.70 -15.09 -0.12
N ARG A 118 14.38 -14.76 -1.37
CA ARG A 118 15.09 -15.28 -2.55
C ARG A 118 16.57 -14.91 -2.56
N ALA A 119 16.91 -13.65 -2.23
CA ALA A 119 18.30 -13.24 -2.11
C ALA A 119 19.03 -14.04 -1.02
N ALA A 120 18.39 -14.28 0.13
CA ALA A 120 18.95 -15.05 1.23
C ALA A 120 19.21 -16.51 0.85
N GLU A 121 18.31 -17.15 0.08
CA GLU A 121 18.50 -18.49 -0.47
C GLU A 121 19.71 -18.57 -1.42
N GLN A 122 20.07 -17.46 -2.06
CA GLN A 122 21.27 -17.32 -2.90
C GLN A 122 22.52 -16.90 -2.09
N GLY A 123 22.45 -16.87 -0.76
CA GLY A 123 23.55 -16.49 0.12
C GLY A 123 23.85 -14.98 0.14
N ARG A 124 22.86 -14.14 -0.17
CA ARG A 124 22.95 -12.68 -0.14
C ARG A 124 21.97 -12.09 0.87
N HIS A 125 22.38 -11.05 1.57
CA HIS A 125 21.55 -10.38 2.56
C HIS A 125 21.26 -8.95 2.10
N ILE A 126 20.17 -8.80 1.35
CA ILE A 126 19.65 -7.50 0.93
C ILE A 126 18.59 -6.99 1.91
N GLU A 127 18.28 -5.71 1.81
CA GLU A 127 17.11 -5.10 2.43
C GLU A 127 16.17 -4.52 1.38
N PHE A 128 14.89 -4.47 1.71
CA PHE A 128 13.86 -3.76 0.96
C PHE A 128 13.21 -2.73 1.88
N TRP A 129 13.15 -1.48 1.44
CA TRP A 129 12.58 -0.34 2.15
C TRP A 129 11.40 0.19 1.34
N ALA A 130 10.18 -0.02 1.84
CA ALA A 130 8.98 0.59 1.25
C ALA A 130 8.73 1.92 1.95
N LEU A 131 8.89 3.02 1.22
CA LEU A 131 8.75 4.36 1.76
C LEU A 131 7.29 4.70 2.02
N ASP A 132 7.04 5.37 3.15
CA ASP A 132 5.73 5.89 3.51
C ASP A 132 5.66 7.37 3.16
N ARG A 133 4.62 7.78 2.45
CA ARG A 133 4.48 9.20 2.11
C ARG A 133 4.24 9.98 3.39
N ARG A 134 4.87 11.15 3.49
CA ARG A 134 4.78 12.00 4.69
C ARG A 134 3.33 12.31 5.09
N SER A 135 2.41 12.36 4.14
CA SER A 135 0.99 12.62 4.37
C SER A 135 0.32 11.55 5.28
N ASN A 136 0.83 10.32 5.26
CA ASN A 136 0.28 9.16 5.98
C ASN A 136 0.44 9.31 7.50
N CYS A 137 1.22 10.30 7.96
CA CYS A 137 1.22 10.77 9.36
C CYS A 137 -0.16 11.16 9.91
N LEU A 138 -1.13 11.43 9.02
CA LEU A 138 -2.50 11.81 9.35
C LEU A 138 -3.39 10.59 9.64
N GLU A 139 -2.94 9.39 9.30
CA GLU A 139 -3.73 8.18 9.45
C GLU A 139 -3.78 7.70 10.89
N ASP A 140 -4.91 7.08 11.25
CA ASP A 140 -5.11 6.49 12.57
C ASP A 140 -5.33 4.97 12.43
N PRO A 141 -4.27 4.16 12.50
CA PRO A 141 -4.37 2.70 12.35
C PRO A 141 -4.92 2.01 13.62
N THR A 142 -5.27 2.76 14.68
CA THR A 142 -5.61 2.18 15.99
C THR A 142 -6.75 1.18 15.93
N GLY A 143 -7.79 1.43 15.11
CA GLY A 143 -8.91 0.50 14.96
C GLY A 143 -8.49 -0.80 14.27
N ILE A 144 -7.74 -0.70 13.18
CA ILE A 144 -7.20 -1.86 12.43
C ILE A 144 -6.26 -2.68 13.33
N ALA A 145 -5.34 -2.01 14.04
CA ALA A 145 -4.37 -2.63 14.95
C ALA A 145 -5.00 -3.37 16.15
N SER A 146 -6.31 -3.26 16.35
CA SER A 146 -7.02 -4.11 17.32
C SER A 146 -7.12 -5.57 16.90
N GLY A 147 -6.96 -5.88 15.60
CA GLY A 147 -7.06 -7.23 15.05
C GLY A 147 -8.47 -7.81 15.05
N ASP A 148 -9.49 -6.97 15.23
CA ASP A 148 -10.91 -7.37 15.31
C ASP A 148 -11.79 -6.42 14.50
N GLN A 149 -12.52 -6.96 13.51
CA GLN A 149 -13.30 -6.15 12.57
C GLN A 149 -14.38 -5.32 13.26
N HIS A 150 -15.09 -5.91 14.22
CA HIS A 150 -16.15 -5.20 14.94
C HIS A 150 -15.59 -4.07 15.80
N THR A 151 -14.46 -4.31 16.46
CA THR A 151 -13.75 -3.29 17.22
C THR A 151 -13.23 -2.17 16.33
N ALA A 152 -12.72 -2.47 15.14
CA ALA A 152 -12.33 -1.46 14.16
C ALA A 152 -13.54 -0.60 13.75
N VAL A 153 -14.65 -1.22 13.33
CA VAL A 153 -15.89 -0.50 12.98
C VAL A 153 -16.39 0.35 14.15
N ASP A 154 -16.42 -0.20 15.36
CA ASP A 154 -16.86 0.53 16.54
C ASP A 154 -15.95 1.72 16.88
N TYR A 155 -14.63 1.58 16.66
CA TYR A 155 -13.65 2.65 16.86
C TYR A 155 -13.88 3.81 15.90
N TYR A 156 -13.95 3.51 14.59
CA TYR A 156 -14.06 4.53 13.55
C TYR A 156 -15.46 5.17 13.49
N TYR A 157 -16.52 4.43 13.83
CA TYR A 157 -17.89 4.88 13.57
C TYR A 157 -18.79 5.03 14.80
N ARG A 158 -18.41 4.46 15.96
CA ARG A 158 -19.28 4.40 17.16
C ARG A 158 -18.61 4.91 18.44
N GLY A 159 -17.44 5.52 18.31
CA GLY A 159 -16.73 6.17 19.42
C GLY A 159 -16.18 5.20 20.47
N LYS A 160 -16.03 3.91 20.14
CA LYS A 160 -15.37 2.95 21.03
C LYS A 160 -13.94 3.37 21.28
N GLN A 161 -13.50 3.21 22.53
CA GLN A 161 -12.10 3.42 22.88
C GLN A 161 -11.28 2.16 22.60
N VAL A 162 -10.15 2.32 21.93
CA VAL A 162 -9.17 1.26 21.69
C VAL A 162 -7.81 1.77 22.14
N ALA A 163 -7.13 0.99 22.98
CA ALA A 163 -5.84 1.38 23.59
C ALA A 163 -5.85 2.79 24.23
N GLY A 164 -6.98 3.19 24.83
CA GLY A 164 -7.14 4.51 25.47
C GLY A 164 -7.31 5.69 24.50
N ARG A 165 -7.43 5.43 23.19
CA ARG A 165 -7.68 6.43 22.15
C ARG A 165 -9.14 6.39 21.70
N THR A 166 -9.64 7.51 21.22
CA THR A 166 -10.91 7.63 20.49
C THR A 166 -10.61 8.21 19.12
N PHE A 167 -11.26 7.71 18.08
CA PHE A 167 -11.07 8.22 16.73
C PHE A 167 -11.45 9.71 16.65
N ALA A 168 -10.55 10.53 16.13
CA ALA A 168 -10.75 11.98 16.01
C ALA A 168 -11.57 12.40 14.77
N GLY A 169 -12.03 11.42 13.99
CA GLY A 169 -12.65 11.62 12.70
C GLY A 169 -11.62 11.80 11.57
N PHE A 170 -12.06 11.58 10.34
CA PHE A 170 -11.24 11.83 9.15
C PHE A 170 -10.89 13.33 9.01
N VAL A 171 -9.72 13.62 8.45
CA VAL A 171 -9.17 14.98 8.37
C VAL A 171 -9.75 15.70 7.15
N GLY A 172 -10.52 16.76 7.39
CA GLY A 172 -11.08 17.61 6.33
C GLY A 172 -10.05 18.55 5.70
N ASN A 173 -10.33 19.00 4.47
CA ASN A 173 -9.44 19.84 3.66
C ASN A 173 -9.00 21.14 4.38
N ASP A 174 -9.83 21.69 5.25
CA ASP A 174 -9.56 22.88 6.07
C ASP A 174 -8.34 22.71 7.00
N ARG A 175 -8.05 21.48 7.42
CA ARG A 175 -6.90 21.14 8.27
C ARG A 175 -5.65 20.72 7.47
N LEU A 176 -5.74 20.66 6.15
CA LEU A 176 -4.67 20.17 5.26
C LEU A 176 -3.84 21.29 4.63
N GLY A 177 -3.91 22.53 5.13
CA GLY A 177 -3.23 23.69 4.54
C GLY A 177 -1.75 23.48 4.19
N TRP A 178 -1.03 22.74 5.04
CA TRP A 178 0.38 22.40 4.84
C TRP A 178 0.64 21.48 3.64
N MET A 179 -0.34 20.65 3.25
CA MET A 179 -0.23 19.73 2.10
C MET A 179 -0.24 20.46 0.75
N ALA A 180 -0.65 21.73 0.69
CA ALA A 180 -0.61 22.54 -0.54
C ALA A 180 0.81 22.70 -1.12
N LYS A 181 1.84 22.34 -0.34
CA LYS A 181 3.26 22.40 -0.70
C LYS A 181 3.92 21.02 -0.78
N LEU A 182 3.19 19.93 -0.49
CA LEU A 182 3.68 18.56 -0.63
C LEU A 182 3.60 18.12 -2.09
N GLY A 183 4.43 18.74 -2.92
CA GLY A 183 4.60 18.41 -4.32
C GLY A 183 5.75 17.46 -4.58
N ILE A 184 6.11 17.32 -5.86
CA ILE A 184 7.22 16.46 -6.28
C ILE A 184 8.55 16.86 -5.63
N GLU A 185 8.83 18.17 -5.52
CA GLU A 185 10.04 18.70 -4.89
C GLU A 185 10.21 18.23 -3.44
N GLN A 186 9.16 18.31 -2.63
CA GLN A 186 9.22 17.85 -1.24
C GLN A 186 9.26 16.32 -1.17
N THR A 187 8.58 15.62 -2.08
CA THR A 187 8.53 14.14 -2.10
C THR A 187 9.92 13.55 -2.33
N VAL A 188 10.66 14.04 -3.33
CA VAL A 188 12.04 13.55 -3.59
C VAL A 188 13.04 14.07 -2.55
N ARG A 189 12.79 15.24 -1.95
CA ARG A 189 13.57 15.75 -0.82
C ARG A 189 13.44 14.86 0.41
N ASP A 190 12.22 14.38 0.69
CA ASP A 190 11.96 13.47 1.81
C ASP A 190 12.74 12.16 1.63
N GLU A 191 12.75 11.59 0.42
CA GLU A 191 13.58 10.42 0.10
C GLU A 191 15.08 10.70 0.32
N TYR A 192 15.59 11.82 -0.18
CA TYR A 192 16.99 12.21 0.00
C TYR A 192 17.36 12.38 1.49
N ASP A 193 16.56 13.11 2.25
CA ASP A 193 16.80 13.38 3.67
C ASP A 193 16.77 12.07 4.49
N LEU A 194 15.86 11.14 4.15
CA LEU A 194 15.80 9.81 4.75
C LEU A 194 17.06 8.99 4.44
N LEU A 195 17.46 8.92 3.16
CA LEU A 195 18.66 8.17 2.75
C LEU A 195 19.93 8.76 3.38
N ALA A 196 20.05 10.08 3.42
CA ALA A 196 21.19 10.76 4.04
C ALA A 196 21.24 10.55 5.56
N ALA A 197 20.09 10.36 6.22
CA ALA A 197 20.03 10.07 7.65
C ALA A 197 20.37 8.60 7.96
N GLU A 198 19.80 7.65 7.22
CA GLU A 198 20.00 6.21 7.47
C GLU A 198 21.35 5.70 6.96
N LEU A 199 21.83 6.23 5.84
CA LEU A 199 23.07 5.84 5.19
C LEU A 199 23.93 7.09 4.92
N PRO A 200 24.55 7.72 5.94
CA PRO A 200 25.17 9.04 5.81
C PRO A 200 26.36 9.09 4.84
N ASP A 201 27.06 7.97 4.64
CA ASP A 201 28.12 7.87 3.65
C ASP A 201 27.53 7.79 2.22
N GLN A 202 27.75 8.84 1.44
CA GLN A 202 27.28 8.93 0.06
C GLN A 202 27.90 7.86 -0.85
N GLY A 203 29.15 7.45 -0.60
CA GLY A 203 29.78 6.36 -1.35
C GLY A 203 29.03 5.05 -1.15
N VAL A 204 28.60 4.75 0.08
CA VAL A 204 27.76 3.58 0.38
C VAL A 204 26.43 3.66 -0.38
N ARG A 205 25.79 4.84 -0.41
CA ARG A 205 24.54 5.03 -1.15
C ARG A 205 24.73 4.76 -2.65
N LYS A 206 25.73 5.40 -3.25
CA LYS A 206 26.08 5.25 -4.67
C LYS A 206 26.47 3.82 -5.06
N ASP A 207 27.02 3.04 -4.14
CA ASP A 207 27.49 1.68 -4.42
C ASP A 207 26.42 0.60 -4.15
N LYS A 208 25.49 0.84 -3.21
CA LYS A 208 24.59 -0.21 -2.68
C LYS A 208 23.10 0.03 -2.86
N VAL A 209 22.65 1.28 -2.94
CA VAL A 209 21.22 1.61 -2.91
C VAL A 209 20.65 1.49 -4.32
N LEU A 210 19.53 0.80 -4.46
CA LEU A 210 18.75 0.74 -5.70
C LEU A 210 17.44 1.46 -5.45
N CYS A 211 17.15 2.51 -6.20
CA CYS A 211 15.98 3.36 -5.98
C CYS A 211 14.92 3.08 -7.04
N GLY A 212 13.66 3.01 -6.66
CA GLY A 212 12.62 2.63 -7.58
C GLY A 212 11.24 2.79 -7.01
N GLY A 213 10.27 2.18 -7.67
CA GLY A 213 8.91 2.19 -7.16
C GLY A 213 7.89 1.61 -8.12
N HIS A 214 6.66 1.56 -7.63
CA HIS A 214 5.50 1.07 -8.36
C HIS A 214 4.72 2.21 -8.97
N SER A 215 4.28 2.07 -10.23
CA SER A 215 3.38 3.03 -10.87
C SER A 215 3.97 4.45 -10.83
N LEU A 216 3.34 5.38 -10.10
CA LEU A 216 3.87 6.72 -9.85
C LEU A 216 5.27 6.73 -9.21
N GLY A 217 5.62 5.71 -8.42
CA GLY A 217 6.94 5.57 -7.80
C GLY A 217 8.09 5.56 -8.80
N GLY A 218 7.89 5.01 -10.01
CA GLY A 218 8.89 5.10 -11.09
C GLY A 218 9.09 6.53 -11.61
N VAL A 219 8.00 7.30 -11.68
CA VAL A 219 8.06 8.72 -12.07
C VAL A 219 8.74 9.55 -10.97
N ILE A 220 8.42 9.29 -9.70
CA ILE A 220 9.10 9.93 -8.56
C ILE A 220 10.60 9.60 -8.59
N THR A 221 10.96 8.36 -8.88
CA THR A 221 12.36 7.92 -9.03
C THR A 221 13.07 8.68 -10.16
N GLY A 222 12.39 8.94 -11.28
CA GLY A 222 12.95 9.74 -12.38
C GLY A 222 13.22 11.19 -11.97
N TYR A 223 12.31 11.81 -11.22
CA TYR A 223 12.55 13.14 -10.64
C TYR A 223 13.68 13.13 -9.60
N PHE A 224 13.73 12.11 -8.75
CA PHE A 224 14.81 11.94 -7.78
C PHE A 224 16.16 11.86 -8.50
N ALA A 225 16.29 10.97 -9.49
CA ALA A 225 17.51 10.78 -10.30
C ALA A 225 18.04 12.08 -10.93
N ALA A 226 17.13 12.93 -11.39
CA ALA A 226 17.46 14.19 -12.05
C ALA A 226 17.61 15.40 -11.11
N ALA A 227 17.33 15.23 -9.82
CA ALA A 227 17.35 16.31 -8.83
C ALA A 227 18.76 16.68 -8.36
N ASP A 228 18.84 17.91 -7.85
CA ASP A 228 19.96 18.50 -7.11
C ASP A 228 19.41 19.02 -5.78
N PHE A 229 20.05 18.68 -4.67
CA PHE A 229 19.52 18.88 -3.33
C PHE A 229 20.23 19.99 -2.55
N ASP A 230 21.40 20.45 -2.98
CA ASP A 230 22.13 21.59 -2.41
C ASP A 230 21.93 22.91 -3.19
N GLY A 231 21.30 22.84 -4.37
CA GLY A 231 20.99 23.99 -5.23
C GLY A 231 22.18 24.50 -6.04
N ASN A 232 23.29 23.77 -6.05
CA ASN A 232 24.52 24.11 -6.74
C ASN A 232 24.87 23.05 -7.79
N PRO A 233 24.50 23.25 -9.07
CA PRO A 233 24.74 22.26 -10.14
C PRO A 233 26.23 22.00 -10.44
N ALA A 234 27.16 22.74 -9.83
CA ALA A 234 28.60 22.50 -9.93
C ALA A 234 29.10 21.42 -8.95
N THR A 235 28.32 21.11 -7.92
CA THR A 235 28.51 19.97 -7.03
C THR A 235 27.56 18.85 -7.45
N THR A 236 27.96 17.60 -7.25
CA THR A 236 27.15 16.45 -7.65
C THR A 236 27.08 15.38 -6.56
N THR A 237 27.68 15.63 -5.39
CA THR A 237 27.68 14.66 -4.29
C THR A 237 26.27 14.39 -3.78
N ASP A 238 25.41 15.40 -3.79
CA ASP A 238 24.01 15.34 -3.39
C ASP A 238 23.08 15.02 -4.58
N ALA A 239 23.47 15.29 -5.83
CA ALA A 239 22.67 14.96 -7.01
C ALA A 239 22.09 13.54 -6.95
N GLY A 240 20.81 13.40 -7.31
CA GLY A 240 20.06 12.15 -7.07
C GLY A 240 20.65 10.91 -7.73
N HIS A 241 21.17 11.05 -8.96
CA HIS A 241 21.87 9.96 -9.65
C HIS A 241 23.19 9.53 -8.97
N ASN A 242 23.71 10.29 -8.02
CA ASN A 242 24.82 9.89 -7.16
C ASN A 242 24.37 9.32 -5.81
N GLN A 243 23.07 9.18 -5.55
CA GLN A 243 22.55 8.55 -4.33
C GLN A 243 22.17 7.08 -4.53
N CYS A 244 22.07 6.60 -5.77
CA CYS A 244 21.67 5.22 -6.07
C CYS A 244 22.62 4.61 -7.11
N ALA A 245 22.87 3.31 -6.97
CA ALA A 245 23.67 2.49 -7.88
C ALA A 245 22.90 2.04 -9.14
N GLY A 246 21.58 2.19 -9.14
CA GLY A 246 20.67 1.71 -10.17
C GLY A 246 19.23 2.00 -9.83
N TYR A 247 18.36 1.85 -10.82
CA TYR A 247 16.92 2.11 -10.68
C TYR A 247 16.07 0.88 -10.96
N PHE A 248 14.88 0.82 -10.38
CA PHE A 248 13.87 -0.16 -10.78
C PHE A 248 12.48 0.48 -10.92
N ALA A 249 11.68 -0.04 -11.83
CA ALA A 249 10.31 0.40 -12.09
C ALA A 249 9.40 -0.81 -12.14
N LEU A 250 8.33 -0.80 -11.34
CA LEU A 250 7.31 -1.84 -11.28
C LEU A 250 6.01 -1.30 -11.89
N ASP A 251 5.55 -1.94 -12.95
CA ASP A 251 4.45 -1.54 -13.82
C ASP A 251 4.46 -0.05 -14.22
N THR A 252 5.63 0.44 -14.61
CA THR A 252 5.90 1.84 -14.98
C THR A 252 7.26 1.94 -15.65
N THR A 253 7.74 3.15 -15.93
CA THR A 253 9.13 3.44 -16.30
C THR A 253 9.75 4.48 -15.38
N VAL A 254 11.08 4.55 -15.36
CA VAL A 254 11.81 5.65 -14.71
C VAL A 254 11.80 6.85 -15.65
N SER A 255 10.93 7.81 -15.38
CA SER A 255 10.77 9.00 -16.23
C SER A 255 10.34 10.23 -15.41
N THR A 256 10.33 11.41 -16.03
CA THR A 256 9.75 12.64 -15.44
C THR A 256 8.38 12.97 -16.06
N SER A 257 7.68 11.96 -16.57
CA SER A 257 6.43 12.10 -17.32
C SER A 257 5.37 11.13 -16.81
N LEU A 258 4.11 11.57 -16.75
CA LEU A 258 2.96 10.69 -16.50
C LEU A 258 2.47 9.97 -17.77
N GLY A 259 3.15 10.13 -18.91
CA GLY A 259 2.70 9.57 -20.19
C GLY A 259 2.41 8.07 -20.14
N ASP A 260 3.32 7.31 -19.54
CA ASP A 260 3.21 5.84 -19.44
C ASP A 260 2.07 5.42 -18.50
N LEU A 261 1.71 6.28 -17.54
CA LEU A 261 0.63 6.10 -16.58
C LEU A 261 -0.71 6.70 -17.04
N SER A 262 -0.81 7.18 -18.28
CA SER A 262 -2.00 7.90 -18.75
C SER A 262 -3.30 7.09 -18.60
N GLY A 263 -4.36 7.69 -18.04
CA GLY A 263 -5.62 6.98 -17.81
C GLY A 263 -5.63 6.01 -16.62
N SER A 264 -4.56 5.98 -15.80
CA SER A 264 -4.56 5.29 -14.49
C SER A 264 -5.30 6.05 -13.40
N ILE A 265 -5.54 7.35 -13.60
CA ILE A 265 -6.27 8.20 -12.67
C ILE A 265 -7.72 8.36 -13.16
N PRO A 266 -8.72 8.12 -12.31
CA PRO A 266 -10.11 8.40 -12.65
C PRO A 266 -10.35 9.89 -12.96
N GLY A 267 -11.09 10.18 -14.04
CA GLY A 267 -11.41 11.54 -14.46
C GLY A 267 -12.41 12.28 -13.55
N ASP A 268 -13.02 11.58 -12.58
CA ASP A 268 -13.92 12.10 -11.56
C ASP A 268 -13.26 12.26 -10.18
N THR A 269 -11.94 12.03 -10.11
CA THR A 269 -11.15 12.56 -8.99
C THR A 269 -11.32 14.08 -8.97
N ASN A 270 -11.44 14.71 -7.80
CA ASN A 270 -11.54 16.18 -7.70
C ASN A 270 -10.20 16.88 -8.05
N LEU A 271 -9.47 16.37 -9.04
CA LEU A 271 -8.24 16.95 -9.52
C LEU A 271 -8.52 18.34 -10.11
N PRO A 272 -7.67 19.32 -9.78
CA PRO A 272 -7.76 20.65 -10.38
C PRO A 272 -7.58 20.63 -11.90
N ASP A 273 -8.29 21.51 -12.61
CA ASP A 273 -8.00 21.78 -14.02
C ASP A 273 -6.62 22.46 -14.15
N VAL A 274 -5.61 21.66 -14.51
CA VAL A 274 -4.25 22.14 -14.74
C VAL A 274 -4.11 23.03 -15.97
N GLY A 275 -5.11 23.06 -16.87
CA GLY A 275 -5.16 24.00 -17.99
C GLY A 275 -5.18 25.46 -17.56
N LEU A 276 -5.54 25.73 -16.30
CA LEU A 276 -5.50 27.05 -15.68
C LEU A 276 -4.07 27.55 -15.37
N GLY A 277 -3.09 26.65 -15.42
CA GLY A 277 -1.67 26.92 -15.18
C GLY A 277 -1.27 26.91 -13.70
N TYR A 278 0.03 26.71 -13.47
CA TYR A 278 0.62 26.49 -12.15
C TYR A 278 0.21 27.51 -11.08
N GLY A 279 0.25 28.81 -11.40
CA GLY A 279 -0.05 29.86 -10.43
C GLY A 279 -1.49 29.81 -9.90
N VAL A 280 -2.46 29.49 -10.77
CA VAL A 280 -3.87 29.38 -10.39
C VAL A 280 -4.11 28.12 -9.56
N VAL A 281 -3.54 26.99 -9.98
CA VAL A 281 -3.62 25.73 -9.23
C VAL A 281 -3.00 25.89 -7.83
N GLN A 282 -1.80 26.47 -7.73
CA GLN A 282 -1.16 26.74 -6.43
C GLN A 282 -2.03 27.65 -5.55
N ALA A 283 -2.58 28.74 -6.09
CA ALA A 283 -3.44 29.65 -5.32
C ALA A 283 -4.73 28.97 -4.84
N GLY A 284 -5.31 28.08 -5.65
CA GLY A 284 -6.47 27.27 -5.28
C GLY A 284 -6.15 26.28 -4.16
N LEU A 285 -4.98 25.64 -4.20
CA LEU A 285 -4.49 24.77 -3.12
C LEU A 285 -4.16 25.57 -1.86
N ASP A 286 -3.48 26.71 -1.97
CA ASP A 286 -3.15 27.55 -0.81
C ASP A 286 -4.41 28.05 -0.09
N SER A 287 -5.41 28.51 -0.85
CA SER A 287 -6.70 28.96 -0.30
C SER A 287 -7.59 27.82 0.20
N GLY A 288 -7.44 26.61 -0.34
CA GLY A 288 -8.26 25.44 -0.01
C GLY A 288 -9.57 25.38 -0.80
N VAL A 289 -9.71 26.24 -1.82
CA VAL A 289 -10.77 26.13 -2.83
C VAL A 289 -10.60 24.83 -3.63
N LEU A 290 -9.36 24.45 -3.90
CA LEU A 290 -9.02 23.14 -4.44
C LEU A 290 -8.75 22.16 -3.27
N PRO A 291 -9.12 20.88 -3.43
CA PRO A 291 -8.77 19.86 -2.44
C PRO A 291 -7.25 19.68 -2.40
N ARG A 292 -6.71 19.51 -1.18
CA ARG A 292 -5.27 19.30 -0.95
C ARG A 292 -4.91 17.83 -0.81
N SER A 293 -5.93 16.98 -0.71
CA SER A 293 -5.83 15.53 -0.77
C SER A 293 -6.66 15.02 -1.94
N LEU A 294 -6.08 14.14 -2.74
CA LEU A 294 -6.79 13.43 -3.81
C LEU A 294 -7.89 12.59 -3.18
N SER A 295 -9.13 12.96 -3.44
CA SER A 295 -10.30 12.26 -2.95
C SER A 295 -11.50 12.54 -3.85
N ALA A 296 -12.40 11.56 -3.96
CA ALA A 296 -13.71 11.65 -4.57
C ALA A 296 -14.80 11.41 -3.49
N PRO A 297 -15.99 12.04 -3.62
CA PRO A 297 -17.05 11.92 -2.61
C PRO A 297 -17.55 10.48 -2.35
N VAL A 298 -17.25 9.54 -3.26
CA VAL A 298 -17.55 8.10 -3.18
C VAL A 298 -16.34 7.33 -3.75
N LEU A 299 -16.14 6.08 -3.32
CA LEU A 299 -15.05 5.16 -3.74
C LEU A 299 -13.64 5.54 -3.29
N LEU A 300 -13.24 6.80 -3.45
CA LEU A 300 -11.87 7.24 -3.22
C LEU A 300 -11.79 8.28 -2.12
N ASN A 301 -11.86 7.86 -0.87
CA ASN A 301 -11.71 8.75 0.28
C ASN A 301 -11.18 7.99 1.51
N PRO A 302 -10.70 8.71 2.54
CA PRO A 302 -10.18 8.08 3.76
C PRO A 302 -11.10 7.03 4.38
N GLU A 303 -12.42 7.26 4.34
CA GLU A 303 -13.40 6.33 4.90
C GLU A 303 -13.44 5.02 4.10
N THR A 304 -13.52 5.07 2.77
CA THR A 304 -13.50 3.85 1.94
C THR A 304 -12.17 3.11 2.00
N MET A 305 -11.04 3.81 2.04
CA MET A 305 -9.73 3.17 2.20
C MET A 305 -9.60 2.44 3.55
N THR A 306 -10.15 3.02 4.63
CA THR A 306 -10.22 2.34 5.93
C THR A 306 -11.08 1.08 5.87
N LEU A 307 -12.18 1.07 5.09
CA LEU A 307 -13.04 -0.12 4.95
C LEU A 307 -12.31 -1.30 4.30
N LEU A 308 -11.43 -1.03 3.33
CA LEU A 308 -10.60 -2.06 2.70
C LEU A 308 -9.71 -2.76 3.75
N ALA A 309 -9.06 -1.99 4.62
CA ALA A 309 -8.28 -2.55 5.73
C ALA A 309 -9.15 -3.34 6.73
N ILE A 310 -10.36 -2.87 7.04
CA ILE A 310 -11.31 -3.62 7.91
C ILE A 310 -11.71 -4.95 7.26
N ALA A 311 -11.92 -5.00 5.94
CA ALA A 311 -12.18 -6.26 5.24
C ALA A 311 -10.98 -7.21 5.35
N GLY A 312 -9.76 -6.69 5.17
CA GLY A 312 -8.51 -7.43 5.39
C GLY A 312 -8.41 -8.05 6.79
N VAL A 313 -8.76 -7.30 7.85
CA VAL A 313 -8.75 -7.83 9.24
C VAL A 313 -9.61 -9.10 9.36
N GLY A 314 -10.76 -9.16 8.71
CA GLY A 314 -11.63 -10.34 8.76
C GLY A 314 -11.09 -11.53 8.02
N ALA A 315 -10.52 -11.28 6.84
CA ALA A 315 -9.90 -12.31 6.02
C ALA A 315 -8.70 -12.94 6.75
N VAL A 316 -7.92 -12.15 7.50
CA VAL A 316 -6.84 -12.67 8.38
C VAL A 316 -7.41 -13.43 9.59
N GLN A 317 -8.44 -12.90 10.25
CA GLN A 317 -8.91 -13.43 11.53
C GLN A 317 -9.75 -14.72 11.38
N ASN A 318 -10.63 -14.77 10.38
CA ASN A 318 -11.57 -15.85 10.17
C ASN A 318 -11.93 -16.01 8.68
N PRO A 319 -10.97 -16.44 7.84
CA PRO A 319 -11.08 -16.41 6.37
C PRO A 319 -12.35 -17.03 5.81
N GLY A 320 -12.58 -18.31 6.13
CA GLY A 320 -13.75 -19.08 5.67
C GLY A 320 -15.02 -18.86 6.50
N GLY A 321 -15.01 -17.98 7.50
CA GLY A 321 -16.19 -17.68 8.30
C GLY A 321 -17.19 -16.81 7.55
N GLU A 322 -18.49 -17.04 7.76
CA GLU A 322 -19.54 -16.19 7.19
C GLU A 322 -19.42 -14.76 7.73
N ALA A 323 -19.24 -13.81 6.82
CA ALA A 323 -19.02 -12.41 7.11
C ALA A 323 -20.34 -11.71 7.46
N ASP A 324 -20.33 -10.98 8.57
CA ASP A 324 -21.40 -10.06 8.94
C ASP A 324 -21.04 -8.59 8.70
N LEU A 325 -19.79 -8.30 8.30
CA LEU A 325 -19.27 -6.96 8.06
C LEU A 325 -20.21 -6.11 7.18
N PRO A 326 -20.70 -6.57 6.01
CA PRO A 326 -21.57 -5.74 5.17
C PRO A 326 -22.87 -5.30 5.87
N SER A 327 -23.36 -6.09 6.83
CA SER A 327 -24.54 -5.76 7.65
C SER A 327 -24.16 -4.93 8.88
N TYR A 328 -22.91 -5.05 9.36
CA TYR A 328 -22.41 -4.37 10.54
C TYR A 328 -21.89 -2.95 10.26
N LEU A 329 -21.57 -2.61 9.01
CA LEU A 329 -21.16 -1.26 8.64
C LEU A 329 -22.27 -0.22 8.86
N PRO A 330 -21.93 1.05 9.17
CA PRO A 330 -22.94 2.08 9.33
C PRO A 330 -23.64 2.39 8.00
N ALA A 331 -24.94 2.65 8.08
CA ALA A 331 -25.75 3.10 6.95
C ALA A 331 -25.51 4.60 6.72
N ASN A 332 -24.56 4.93 5.85
CA ASN A 332 -24.31 6.29 5.39
C ASN A 332 -24.17 6.31 3.86
N THR A 333 -24.34 7.50 3.26
CA THR A 333 -24.37 7.64 1.80
C THR A 333 -23.08 7.19 1.11
N ASN A 334 -21.91 7.44 1.71
CA ASN A 334 -20.63 7.06 1.13
C ASN A 334 -20.51 5.53 1.07
N ILE A 335 -20.70 4.85 2.20
CA ILE A 335 -20.62 3.38 2.28
C ILE A 335 -21.66 2.71 1.40
N GLU A 336 -22.91 3.18 1.44
CA GLU A 336 -23.98 2.58 0.63
C GLU A 336 -23.72 2.75 -0.87
N THR A 337 -23.25 3.92 -1.30
CA THR A 337 -23.01 4.20 -2.72
C THR A 337 -21.75 3.47 -3.21
N THR A 338 -20.69 3.44 -2.40
CA THR A 338 -19.48 2.62 -2.64
C THR A 338 -19.86 1.15 -2.80
N ASN A 339 -20.60 0.57 -1.85
CA ASN A 339 -21.01 -0.83 -1.92
C ASN A 339 -21.91 -1.12 -3.13
N ARG A 340 -22.82 -0.21 -3.49
CA ARG A 340 -23.62 -0.37 -4.71
C ARG A 340 -22.75 -0.33 -5.95
N PHE A 341 -21.82 0.60 -6.03
CA PHE A 341 -20.95 0.72 -7.20
C PHE A 341 -20.06 -0.52 -7.35
N LEU A 342 -19.46 -0.97 -6.24
CA LEU A 342 -18.57 -2.12 -6.23
C LEU A 342 -19.30 -3.46 -6.29
N PHE A 343 -20.57 -3.57 -5.93
CA PHE A 343 -21.28 -4.86 -5.82
C PHE A 343 -22.67 -4.87 -6.47
N SER A 344 -22.86 -4.16 -7.58
CA SER A 344 -24.06 -4.28 -8.41
C SER A 344 -23.80 -5.13 -9.65
N LYS A 345 -24.72 -6.05 -9.97
CA LYS A 345 -24.61 -6.87 -11.19
C LYS A 345 -24.90 -6.10 -12.48
N ASP A 346 -25.68 -5.03 -12.42
CA ASP A 346 -26.08 -4.22 -13.58
C ASP A 346 -26.58 -2.84 -13.11
N THR A 347 -26.81 -1.93 -14.08
CA THR A 347 -27.32 -0.58 -13.82
C THR A 347 -28.68 -0.57 -13.12
N ALA A 348 -29.55 -1.54 -13.40
CA ALA A 348 -30.86 -1.63 -12.75
C ALA A 348 -30.72 -1.92 -11.26
N THR A 349 -29.82 -2.84 -10.90
CA THR A 349 -29.47 -3.21 -9.52
C THR A 349 -28.81 -2.02 -8.80
N PHE A 350 -27.89 -1.33 -9.47
CA PHE A 350 -27.25 -0.11 -8.94
C PHE A 350 -28.27 0.97 -8.59
N LEU A 351 -29.20 1.26 -9.51
CA LEU A 351 -30.25 2.27 -9.31
C LEU A 351 -31.28 1.86 -8.26
N ALA A 352 -31.66 0.58 -8.23
CA ALA A 352 -32.58 0.04 -7.23
C ALA A 352 -31.95 -0.03 -5.82
N GLY A 353 -30.62 -0.20 -5.75
CA GLY A 353 -29.90 -0.45 -4.51
C GLY A 353 -30.13 -1.86 -3.94
N SER A 354 -30.70 -2.77 -4.73
CA SER A 354 -31.01 -4.15 -4.34
C SER A 354 -30.97 -5.10 -5.54
N PRO A 355 -30.48 -6.35 -5.40
CA PRO A 355 -29.81 -6.88 -4.21
C PRO A 355 -28.54 -6.11 -3.85
N ALA A 356 -28.29 -5.93 -2.56
CA ALA A 356 -27.08 -5.34 -2.02
C ALA A 356 -26.12 -6.44 -1.54
N VAL A 357 -24.85 -6.11 -1.31
CA VAL A 357 -23.84 -7.06 -0.80
C VAL A 357 -24.29 -7.82 0.46
N LYS A 358 -25.00 -7.15 1.38
CA LYS A 358 -25.56 -7.76 2.61
C LYS A 358 -26.66 -8.79 2.37
N ASP A 359 -27.23 -8.82 1.17
CA ASP A 359 -28.25 -9.80 0.79
C ASP A 359 -27.61 -11.14 0.36
N PHE A 360 -26.28 -11.19 0.24
CA PHE A 360 -25.52 -12.41 -0.06
C PHE A 360 -24.80 -12.91 1.18
N ARG A 361 -24.72 -14.24 1.33
CA ARG A 361 -23.94 -14.89 2.38
C ARG A 361 -22.54 -15.11 1.83
N LEU A 362 -21.58 -14.33 2.31
CA LEU A 362 -20.19 -14.35 1.86
C LEU A 362 -19.29 -14.79 3.01
N THR A 363 -18.19 -15.46 2.72
CA THR A 363 -17.08 -15.59 3.67
C THR A 363 -16.27 -14.29 3.78
N ASN A 364 -15.44 -14.13 4.81
CA ASN A 364 -14.57 -12.94 4.93
C ASN A 364 -13.59 -12.82 3.75
N GLU A 365 -13.03 -13.94 3.27
CA GLU A 365 -12.25 -13.96 2.04
C GLU A 365 -13.09 -13.56 0.83
N ALA A 366 -14.32 -14.04 0.69
CA ALA A 366 -15.18 -13.64 -0.43
C ALA A 366 -15.56 -12.15 -0.37
N VAL A 367 -15.64 -11.54 0.82
CA VAL A 367 -15.79 -10.08 0.96
C VAL A 367 -14.54 -9.38 0.46
N LEU A 368 -13.35 -9.78 0.91
CA LEU A 368 -12.09 -9.16 0.47
C LEU A 368 -11.85 -9.34 -1.03
N GLY A 369 -12.00 -10.56 -1.54
CA GLY A 369 -11.90 -10.89 -2.96
C GLY A 369 -12.85 -10.04 -3.78
N SER A 370 -14.12 -9.87 -3.35
CA SER A 370 -15.05 -9.01 -4.08
C SER A 370 -14.65 -7.53 -4.21
N LEU A 371 -13.77 -7.06 -3.31
CA LEU A 371 -13.29 -5.67 -3.28
C LEU A 371 -11.98 -5.46 -4.06
N MET A 372 -11.21 -6.51 -4.31
CA MET A 372 -9.85 -6.42 -4.85
C MET A 372 -9.62 -7.25 -6.12
N ASP A 373 -10.36 -8.33 -6.31
CA ASP A 373 -10.20 -9.29 -7.40
C ASP A 373 -10.50 -8.70 -8.78
N ASP A 374 -9.70 -9.03 -9.79
CA ASP A 374 -9.82 -8.46 -11.13
C ASP A 374 -11.04 -8.93 -11.92
N GLN A 375 -11.67 -10.03 -11.53
CA GLN A 375 -12.97 -10.46 -12.06
C GLN A 375 -14.12 -10.03 -11.14
N SER A 376 -13.88 -9.30 -10.06
CA SER A 376 -14.94 -8.68 -9.26
C SER A 376 -14.91 -7.15 -9.29
N VAL A 377 -13.84 -6.53 -8.80
CA VAL A 377 -13.79 -5.07 -8.62
C VAL A 377 -13.76 -4.37 -9.98
N PRO A 378 -14.65 -3.40 -10.23
CA PRO A 378 -14.72 -2.73 -11.52
C PRO A 378 -13.69 -1.59 -11.68
N LEU A 379 -12.63 -1.54 -10.88
CA LEU A 379 -11.67 -0.44 -10.84
C LEU A 379 -10.26 -0.98 -11.03
N ALA A 380 -9.68 -0.81 -12.22
CA ALA A 380 -8.43 -1.42 -12.66
C ALA A 380 -7.22 -1.13 -11.75
N PHE A 381 -7.20 0.02 -11.09
CA PHE A 381 -6.11 0.38 -10.17
C PHE A 381 -6.21 -0.32 -8.81
N LEU A 382 -7.34 -0.98 -8.49
CA LEU A 382 -7.52 -1.81 -7.30
C LEU A 382 -7.38 -3.31 -7.60
N GLN A 383 -7.26 -3.68 -8.88
CA GLN A 383 -7.30 -5.07 -9.34
C GLN A 383 -6.01 -5.81 -8.95
N SER A 384 -6.19 -6.88 -8.18
CA SER A 384 -5.18 -7.92 -7.91
C SER A 384 -5.82 -9.28 -8.23
N SER A 385 -5.07 -10.21 -8.80
CA SER A 385 -5.60 -11.51 -9.23
C SER A 385 -5.49 -12.55 -8.13
N VAL A 386 -6.53 -12.61 -7.30
CA VAL A 386 -6.53 -13.30 -6.00
C VAL A 386 -7.33 -14.60 -5.99
N GLY A 387 -7.80 -15.07 -7.14
CA GLY A 387 -8.57 -16.29 -7.26
C GLY A 387 -9.97 -16.05 -7.83
N PHE A 388 -11.00 -16.66 -7.26
CA PHE A 388 -12.37 -16.50 -7.78
C PHE A 388 -13.46 -16.88 -6.76
N PHE A 389 -14.70 -16.44 -6.99
CA PHE A 389 -15.86 -16.92 -6.22
C PHE A 389 -16.11 -18.42 -6.38
N ASP A 390 -16.55 -19.08 -5.29
CA ASP A 390 -16.98 -20.49 -5.28
C ASP A 390 -18.19 -20.69 -4.34
N GLY A 391 -18.68 -21.92 -4.20
CA GLY A 391 -19.74 -22.32 -3.27
C GLY A 391 -21.18 -22.15 -3.77
N GLY A 392 -21.37 -21.55 -4.95
CA GLY A 392 -22.71 -21.35 -5.51
C GLY A 392 -22.73 -20.90 -6.98
N PRO A 393 -23.92 -20.63 -7.54
CA PRO A 393 -24.05 -20.12 -8.90
C PRO A 393 -23.53 -18.68 -9.03
N ILE A 394 -22.72 -18.43 -10.06
CA ILE A 394 -22.12 -17.13 -10.43
C ILE A 394 -22.75 -16.63 -11.74
N THR A 395 -22.81 -15.31 -11.92
CA THR A 395 -23.35 -14.67 -13.12
C THR A 395 -22.51 -13.46 -13.54
N ASP A 396 -22.71 -12.98 -14.77
CA ASP A 396 -22.09 -11.76 -15.27
C ASP A 396 -22.42 -10.54 -14.41
N LYS A 397 -21.38 -9.73 -14.16
CA LYS A 397 -21.47 -8.41 -13.57
C LYS A 397 -21.23 -7.37 -14.66
N ASN A 398 -22.31 -6.77 -15.14
CA ASN A 398 -22.34 -5.83 -16.27
C ASN A 398 -22.44 -4.36 -15.82
N PHE A 399 -21.98 -4.04 -14.60
CA PHE A 399 -21.87 -2.69 -14.09
C PHE A 399 -20.46 -2.43 -13.55
N PRO A 400 -19.87 -1.24 -13.81
CA PRO A 400 -20.42 -0.09 -14.54
C PRO A 400 -20.40 -0.26 -16.06
N ALA A 401 -19.77 -1.32 -16.57
CA ALA A 401 -19.71 -1.63 -17.99
C ALA A 401 -20.08 -3.10 -18.26
N PRO A 402 -20.77 -3.42 -19.38
CA PRO A 402 -21.07 -4.79 -19.76
C PRO A 402 -19.82 -5.56 -20.17
N ASN A 403 -19.75 -6.84 -19.79
CA ASN A 403 -18.72 -7.78 -20.25
C ASN A 403 -18.68 -7.86 -21.79
N GLY A 404 -17.49 -7.99 -22.35
CA GLY A 404 -17.28 -8.10 -23.80
C GLY A 404 -17.54 -6.82 -24.61
N SER A 405 -17.80 -5.68 -23.95
CA SER A 405 -17.98 -4.40 -24.63
C SER A 405 -16.65 -3.88 -25.19
N SER A 406 -16.61 -3.52 -26.47
CA SER A 406 -15.44 -2.91 -27.12
C SER A 406 -15.20 -1.44 -26.74
N GLN A 407 -16.09 -0.84 -25.95
CA GLN A 407 -16.03 0.57 -25.53
C GLN A 407 -15.78 0.73 -24.03
N GLN A 408 -15.28 -0.30 -23.35
CA GLN A 408 -14.96 -0.19 -21.92
C GLN A 408 -13.83 0.82 -21.69
N PRO A 409 -14.03 1.83 -20.82
CA PRO A 409 -12.93 2.66 -20.34
C PRO A 409 -11.86 1.79 -19.68
N GLY A 410 -10.58 2.02 -20.01
CA GLY A 410 -9.46 1.23 -19.46
C GLY A 410 -9.40 1.23 -17.93
N LEU A 411 -9.94 2.27 -17.29
CA LEU A 411 -10.07 2.38 -15.83
C LEU A 411 -10.93 1.27 -15.20
N PHE A 412 -11.81 0.60 -15.97
CA PHE A 412 -12.61 -0.51 -15.45
C PHE A 412 -11.97 -1.89 -15.62
N GLY A 413 -10.79 -1.94 -16.25
CA GLY A 413 -10.08 -3.16 -16.59
C GLY A 413 -10.72 -3.89 -17.77
N THR A 414 -10.06 -4.94 -18.22
CA THR A 414 -10.47 -5.73 -19.40
C THR A 414 -11.10 -7.06 -19.06
N GLU A 415 -10.86 -7.56 -17.84
CA GLU A 415 -11.35 -8.87 -17.42
C GLU A 415 -12.87 -8.90 -17.26
N TYR A 416 -13.46 -10.04 -17.61
CA TYR A 416 -14.90 -10.24 -17.46
C TYR A 416 -15.26 -10.27 -15.98
N LYS A 417 -16.24 -9.45 -15.60
CA LYS A 417 -16.65 -9.32 -14.21
C LYS A 417 -17.75 -10.32 -13.86
N ALA A 418 -17.68 -10.84 -12.64
CA ALA A 418 -18.56 -11.85 -12.09
C ALA A 418 -19.10 -11.43 -10.71
N ILE A 419 -20.23 -12.01 -10.34
CA ILE A 419 -20.88 -11.80 -9.05
C ILE A 419 -21.73 -13.03 -8.66
N PRO A 420 -21.89 -13.33 -7.36
CA PRO A 420 -22.90 -14.26 -6.87
C PRO A 420 -24.29 -14.03 -7.48
N ALA A 421 -24.94 -15.10 -7.96
CA ALA A 421 -26.20 -14.99 -8.69
C ALA A 421 -27.47 -15.04 -7.81
N VAL A 422 -27.40 -15.64 -6.61
CA VAL A 422 -28.58 -15.95 -5.78
C VAL A 422 -28.52 -15.18 -4.46
N PRO A 423 -29.24 -14.05 -4.32
CA PRO A 423 -29.37 -13.39 -3.02
C PRO A 423 -30.09 -14.33 -2.04
N HIS A 424 -29.67 -14.30 -0.78
CA HIS A 424 -30.10 -15.21 0.29
C HIS A 424 -29.90 -16.71 -0.05
N GLY A 425 -28.96 -17.00 -0.95
CA GLY A 425 -28.65 -18.34 -1.43
C GLY A 425 -27.63 -19.09 -0.54
N PRO A 426 -26.75 -19.91 -1.16
CA PRO A 426 -25.69 -20.61 -0.41
C PRO A 426 -24.69 -19.63 0.20
N LEU A 427 -23.81 -20.16 1.06
CA LEU A 427 -22.61 -19.43 1.47
C LEU A 427 -21.62 -19.44 0.31
N TYR A 428 -21.33 -18.28 -0.25
CA TYR A 428 -20.30 -18.09 -1.26
C TYR A 428 -18.93 -17.98 -0.59
N THR A 429 -18.00 -18.80 -1.07
CA THR A 429 -16.62 -18.87 -0.59
C THR A 429 -15.68 -18.23 -1.60
N TRP A 430 -14.41 -18.14 -1.25
CA TRP A 430 -13.35 -17.76 -2.17
C TRP A 430 -12.50 -18.99 -2.48
N ARG A 431 -12.16 -19.17 -3.75
CA ARG A 431 -11.16 -20.12 -4.23
C ARG A 431 -9.89 -19.34 -4.45
N ASP A 432 -8.86 -19.65 -3.68
CA ASP A 432 -7.56 -18.95 -3.74
C ASP A 432 -6.86 -19.17 -5.10
N TYR A 433 -5.86 -18.34 -5.40
CA TYR A 433 -5.18 -18.34 -6.70
C TYR A 433 -4.63 -19.72 -7.10
N ASP A 434 -4.03 -20.44 -6.15
CA ASP A 434 -3.37 -21.73 -6.37
C ASP A 434 -4.34 -22.92 -6.54
N ARG A 435 -5.63 -22.64 -6.38
CA ARG A 435 -6.75 -23.59 -6.54
C ARG A 435 -7.50 -23.40 -7.84
N VAL A 436 -7.21 -22.34 -8.60
CA VAL A 436 -7.84 -22.09 -9.90
C VAL A 436 -7.20 -23.00 -10.95
N GLY A 437 -8.03 -23.72 -11.70
CA GLY A 437 -7.62 -24.75 -12.66
C GLY A 437 -7.40 -26.14 -12.05
N ASP A 438 -7.60 -26.31 -10.74
CA ASP A 438 -7.58 -27.64 -10.10
C ASP A 438 -8.66 -28.56 -10.66
N ALA A 439 -8.51 -29.87 -10.44
CA ALA A 439 -9.46 -30.88 -10.94
C ALA A 439 -10.90 -30.69 -10.41
N ASP A 440 -11.08 -29.97 -9.30
CA ASP A 440 -12.37 -29.65 -8.70
C ASP A 440 -12.86 -28.23 -9.04
N ASP A 441 -12.13 -27.45 -9.84
CA ASP A 441 -12.54 -26.13 -10.30
C ASP A 441 -13.79 -26.24 -11.20
N PRO A 442 -14.92 -25.57 -10.85
CA PRO A 442 -16.12 -25.56 -11.67
C PRO A 442 -15.93 -24.97 -13.07
N GLY A 443 -14.89 -24.17 -13.30
CA GLY A 443 -14.58 -23.55 -14.59
C GLY A 443 -15.68 -22.58 -15.04
N TYR A 444 -16.10 -21.69 -14.14
CA TYR A 444 -17.21 -20.76 -14.35
C TYR A 444 -17.01 -19.91 -15.62
N ARG A 445 -18.13 -19.68 -16.33
CA ARG A 445 -18.16 -18.96 -17.61
C ARG A 445 -19.24 -17.90 -17.60
N SER A 446 -18.98 -16.82 -18.32
CA SER A 446 -19.96 -15.79 -18.66
C SER A 446 -21.08 -16.34 -19.54
N SER A 447 -22.12 -15.54 -19.68
CA SER A 447 -23.27 -15.83 -20.55
C SER A 447 -22.91 -16.07 -22.03
N ASP A 448 -21.78 -15.54 -22.52
CA ASP A 448 -21.26 -15.77 -23.88
C ASP A 448 -20.32 -16.98 -23.99
N GLY A 449 -20.07 -17.70 -22.88
CA GLY A 449 -19.24 -18.90 -22.81
C GLY A 449 -17.75 -18.63 -22.54
N THR A 450 -17.34 -17.37 -22.42
CA THR A 450 -15.97 -16.99 -22.05
C THR A 450 -15.67 -17.42 -20.61
N PRO A 451 -14.55 -18.13 -20.32
CA PRO A 451 -14.12 -18.36 -18.95
C PRO A 451 -13.88 -17.03 -18.22
N PHE A 452 -14.29 -16.92 -16.96
CA PHE A 452 -13.99 -15.71 -16.19
C PHE A 452 -12.50 -15.59 -15.86
N THR A 453 -11.85 -16.70 -15.53
CA THR A 453 -10.42 -16.74 -15.24
C THR A 453 -9.79 -18.10 -15.63
N ALA A 454 -8.47 -18.23 -15.44
CA ALA A 454 -7.67 -19.42 -15.57
C ALA A 454 -6.45 -19.38 -14.64
N ALA A 455 -5.83 -20.53 -14.36
CA ALA A 455 -4.69 -20.66 -13.44
C ALA A 455 -3.50 -19.72 -13.74
N GLY A 456 -3.30 -19.33 -15.00
CA GLY A 456 -2.22 -18.42 -15.38
C GLY A 456 -2.54 -16.94 -15.20
N LYS A 457 -3.75 -16.61 -14.74
CA LYS A 457 -4.22 -15.25 -14.46
C LYS A 457 -4.25 -14.97 -12.97
N GLU A 458 -4.52 -15.99 -12.15
CA GLU A 458 -4.53 -15.85 -10.69
C GLU A 458 -3.14 -16.10 -10.11
N VAL A 459 -2.59 -15.10 -9.43
CA VAL A 459 -1.17 -15.05 -9.04
C VAL A 459 -0.91 -14.59 -7.60
N THR A 460 -1.93 -14.08 -6.91
CA THR A 460 -1.84 -13.47 -5.59
C THR A 460 -2.59 -14.31 -4.55
N ASP A 461 -1.92 -14.66 -3.47
CA ASP A 461 -2.54 -15.34 -2.33
C ASP A 461 -3.43 -14.35 -1.56
N ILE A 462 -4.72 -14.67 -1.40
CA ILE A 462 -5.67 -13.75 -0.74
C ILE A 462 -5.33 -13.52 0.74
N GLN A 463 -4.70 -14.48 1.42
CA GLN A 463 -4.23 -14.33 2.80
C GLN A 463 -2.98 -13.45 2.88
N GLU A 464 -2.07 -13.55 1.92
CA GLU A 464 -0.95 -12.61 1.82
C GLU A 464 -1.44 -11.19 1.54
N LEU A 465 -2.42 -11.01 0.65
CA LEU A 465 -3.05 -9.71 0.41
C LEU A 465 -3.75 -9.19 1.68
N ALA A 466 -4.53 -10.03 2.37
CA ALA A 466 -5.21 -9.66 3.61
C ALA A 466 -4.21 -9.20 4.68
N ARG A 467 -3.07 -9.89 4.80
CA ARG A 467 -1.97 -9.53 5.69
C ARG A 467 -1.31 -8.20 5.29
N SER A 468 -1.07 -7.98 4.00
CA SER A 468 -0.55 -6.73 3.45
C SER A 468 -1.45 -5.54 3.79
N MET A 469 -2.78 -5.75 3.75
CA MET A 469 -3.78 -4.71 4.04
C MET A 469 -4.01 -4.42 5.53
N ALA A 470 -3.91 -5.43 6.39
CA ALA A 470 -4.34 -5.32 7.79
C ALA A 470 -3.25 -5.58 8.84
N GLY A 471 -2.20 -6.31 8.46
CA GLY A 471 -1.11 -6.71 9.36
C GLY A 471 0.01 -5.67 9.44
N GLN A 472 0.14 -4.81 8.43
CA GLN A 472 1.17 -3.78 8.39
C GLN A 472 0.77 -2.53 9.20
N PRO A 473 1.70 -1.93 9.96
CA PRO A 473 1.45 -0.70 10.72
C PRO A 473 1.49 0.57 9.87
N LEU A 474 2.01 0.47 8.64
CA LEU A 474 1.84 1.46 7.57
C LEU A 474 0.84 0.89 6.58
N ASP A 475 0.06 1.78 5.99
CA ASP A 475 -1.13 1.49 5.18
C ASP A 475 -0.80 0.81 3.85
N PHE A 476 -1.74 0.01 3.35
CA PHE A 476 -1.75 -0.48 1.98
C PHE A 476 -2.31 0.58 1.02
N THR A 477 -3.37 1.28 1.43
CA THR A 477 -3.99 2.37 0.68
C THR A 477 -3.81 3.69 1.40
N GLU A 478 -3.31 4.70 0.68
CA GLU A 478 -3.08 6.03 1.24
C GLU A 478 -4.37 6.85 1.28
N GLN A 479 -4.74 7.29 2.49
CA GLN A 479 -5.94 8.07 2.74
C GLN A 479 -5.77 9.54 2.32
N TYR A 480 -4.56 10.09 2.47
CA TYR A 480 -4.30 11.53 2.33
C TYR A 480 -3.32 11.87 1.20
N PHE A 481 -3.47 11.23 0.03
CA PHE A 481 -2.57 11.45 -1.10
C PHE A 481 -2.49 12.94 -1.51
N PRO A 482 -1.31 13.58 -1.54
CA PRO A 482 -1.20 15.01 -1.83
C PRO A 482 -1.64 15.37 -3.26
N THR A 483 -2.69 16.18 -3.41
CA THR A 483 -3.13 16.69 -4.73
C THR A 483 -2.00 17.45 -5.44
N LYS A 484 -1.18 18.16 -4.67
CA LYS A 484 -0.05 18.93 -5.18
C LYS A 484 0.94 18.06 -5.97
N LEU A 485 1.17 16.82 -5.53
CA LEU A 485 2.06 15.88 -6.20
C LEU A 485 1.60 15.58 -7.62
N VAL A 486 0.34 15.17 -7.81
CA VAL A 486 -0.20 14.90 -9.17
C VAL A 486 -0.21 16.16 -10.02
N THR A 487 -0.66 17.30 -9.48
CA THR A 487 -0.70 18.54 -10.28
C THR A 487 0.68 19.03 -10.71
N ASP A 488 1.74 18.80 -9.91
CA ASP A 488 3.11 19.12 -10.33
C ASP A 488 3.55 18.28 -11.52
N LEU A 489 3.19 17.01 -11.52
CA LEU A 489 3.56 16.07 -12.58
C LEU A 489 2.79 16.34 -13.88
N GLU A 490 1.51 16.70 -13.78
CA GLU A 490 0.74 17.17 -14.95
C GLU A 490 1.26 18.51 -15.48
N LEU A 491 1.79 19.36 -14.59
CA LEU A 491 2.43 20.63 -14.90
C LEU A 491 3.96 20.51 -15.01
N ALA A 492 4.49 19.33 -15.36
CA ALA A 492 5.92 19.05 -15.45
C ALA A 492 6.68 20.05 -16.34
N THR A 493 6.00 20.64 -17.32
CA THR A 493 6.61 21.60 -18.24
C THR A 493 6.75 23.03 -17.68
N SER A 494 6.10 23.32 -16.54
CA SER A 494 6.12 24.62 -15.89
C SER A 494 7.52 24.95 -15.34
N PRO A 495 7.96 26.23 -15.34
CA PRO A 495 9.26 26.62 -14.79
C PRO A 495 9.47 26.21 -13.32
N GLN A 496 8.39 26.16 -12.54
CA GLN A 496 8.41 25.82 -11.12
C GLN A 496 8.72 24.34 -10.89
N VAL A 497 8.30 23.45 -11.78
CA VAL A 497 8.60 22.01 -11.69
C VAL A 497 9.91 21.69 -12.42
N LYS A 498 10.14 22.28 -13.59
CA LYS A 498 11.38 22.09 -14.36
C LYS A 498 12.65 22.42 -13.59
N ARG A 499 12.61 23.36 -12.65
CA ARG A 499 13.79 23.72 -11.84
C ARG A 499 14.32 22.54 -11.01
N LEU A 500 13.50 21.53 -10.74
CA LEU A 500 13.91 20.32 -10.03
C LEU A 500 14.74 19.38 -10.91
N VAL A 501 14.57 19.44 -12.24
CA VAL A 501 15.29 18.59 -13.19
C VAL A 501 16.61 19.28 -13.57
N VAL A 502 17.56 19.27 -12.65
CA VAL A 502 18.86 19.92 -12.79
C VAL A 502 19.83 19.05 -13.60
N HIS A 503 19.76 17.73 -13.43
CA HIS A 503 20.61 16.74 -14.09
C HIS A 503 19.76 15.77 -14.94
N PRO A 504 19.26 16.18 -16.12
CA PRO A 504 18.39 15.32 -16.95
C PRO A 504 19.07 13.99 -17.36
N ASP A 505 20.39 13.99 -17.55
CA ASP A 505 21.16 12.76 -17.83
C ASP A 505 21.17 11.77 -16.66
N GLY A 506 20.74 12.18 -15.46
CA GLY A 506 20.59 11.32 -14.29
C GLY A 506 19.62 10.15 -14.51
N LEU A 507 18.67 10.30 -15.44
CA LEU A 507 17.71 9.26 -15.84
C LEU A 507 18.39 8.03 -16.48
N THR A 508 19.55 8.23 -17.12
CA THR A 508 20.29 7.17 -17.82
C THR A 508 21.70 6.95 -17.24
N ALA A 509 22.03 7.64 -16.16
CA ALA A 509 23.34 7.59 -15.52
C ALA A 509 23.65 6.23 -14.87
N ASN A 510 22.63 5.48 -14.46
CA ASN A 510 22.75 4.18 -13.80
C ASN A 510 21.88 3.12 -14.49
N PRO A 511 22.18 1.82 -14.33
CA PRO A 511 21.35 0.72 -14.85
C PRO A 511 19.91 0.78 -14.34
N THR A 512 18.94 0.37 -15.17
CA THR A 512 17.52 0.37 -14.81
C THR A 512 16.89 -0.99 -15.11
N LEU A 513 16.21 -1.57 -14.12
CA LEU A 513 15.30 -2.69 -14.32
C LEU A 513 13.87 -2.16 -14.52
N THR A 514 13.22 -2.58 -15.59
CA THR A 514 11.78 -2.34 -15.80
C THR A 514 11.04 -3.67 -15.77
N VAL A 515 10.04 -3.79 -14.90
CA VAL A 515 9.12 -4.92 -14.84
C VAL A 515 7.71 -4.39 -15.11
N LEU A 516 7.00 -4.98 -16.07
CA LEU A 516 5.64 -4.56 -16.44
C LEU A 516 4.65 -5.70 -16.25
N ALA A 517 3.44 -5.35 -15.85
CA ALA A 517 2.32 -6.27 -15.83
C ALA A 517 1.98 -6.71 -17.27
N GLY A 518 1.70 -8.00 -17.45
CA GLY A 518 1.33 -8.57 -18.75
C GLY A 518 -0.10 -8.23 -19.16
N ASP A 519 -0.97 -7.93 -18.19
CA ASP A 519 -2.38 -7.61 -18.35
C ASP A 519 -2.77 -6.34 -17.55
N GLY A 520 -4.06 -5.98 -17.62
CA GLY A 520 -4.59 -4.86 -16.83
C GLY A 520 -4.34 -3.47 -17.40
N LEU A 521 -4.31 -2.48 -16.50
CA LEU A 521 -4.45 -1.05 -16.79
C LEU A 521 -3.36 -0.49 -17.74
N LEU A 522 -2.13 -0.97 -17.59
CA LEU A 522 -0.94 -0.44 -18.25
C LEU A 522 -0.33 -1.42 -19.27
N ALA A 523 -0.93 -2.62 -19.44
CA ALA A 523 -0.45 -3.62 -20.36
C ALA A 523 -0.32 -3.11 -21.80
N GLY A 524 0.75 -3.56 -22.46
CA GLY A 524 1.04 -3.24 -23.86
C GLY A 524 1.60 -1.83 -24.12
N ARG A 525 1.86 -1.03 -23.08
CA ARG A 525 2.34 0.37 -23.20
C ARG A 525 3.87 0.50 -23.15
N VAL A 526 4.58 -0.44 -23.74
CA VAL A 526 6.06 -0.49 -23.66
C VAL A 526 6.68 0.47 -24.70
N PRO A 527 7.55 1.41 -24.29
CA PRO A 527 8.39 2.14 -25.23
C PRO A 527 9.22 1.19 -26.10
N ALA A 528 9.28 1.43 -27.41
CA ALA A 528 9.88 0.49 -28.37
C ALA A 528 11.37 0.22 -28.16
N ASP A 529 12.06 1.09 -27.41
CA ASP A 529 13.47 1.05 -27.05
C ASP A 529 13.73 0.38 -25.69
N LEU A 530 12.70 -0.01 -24.95
CA LEU A 530 12.82 -0.75 -23.69
C LEU A 530 12.62 -2.26 -23.90
N HIS A 531 13.39 -3.03 -23.13
CA HIS A 531 13.27 -4.49 -23.04
C HIS A 531 12.90 -4.89 -21.61
N PRO A 532 11.65 -4.63 -21.19
CA PRO A 532 11.23 -4.93 -19.82
C PRO A 532 11.10 -6.44 -19.60
N VAL A 533 11.13 -6.83 -18.32
CA VAL A 533 10.57 -8.11 -17.88
C VAL A 533 9.04 -7.95 -17.91
N VAL A 534 8.35 -8.77 -18.69
CA VAL A 534 6.88 -8.79 -18.71
C VAL A 534 6.42 -9.94 -17.82
N ALA A 535 5.60 -9.63 -16.82
CA ALA A 535 4.98 -10.60 -15.93
C ALA A 535 3.64 -11.04 -16.53
N ASP A 536 3.66 -12.09 -17.36
CA ASP A 536 2.47 -12.63 -18.02
C ASP A 536 1.37 -12.97 -17.01
N GLY A 537 0.13 -12.55 -17.27
CA GLY A 537 -1.01 -12.83 -16.40
C GLY A 537 -1.26 -11.79 -15.29
N TYR A 538 -0.28 -10.93 -15.01
CA TYR A 538 -0.33 -10.01 -13.87
C TYR A 538 -1.17 -8.78 -14.20
N GLN A 539 -1.97 -8.34 -13.24
CA GLN A 539 -2.59 -7.03 -13.17
C GLN A 539 -1.62 -5.99 -12.58
N HIS A 540 -2.08 -4.73 -12.52
CA HIS A 540 -1.30 -3.60 -12.02
C HIS A 540 -0.71 -3.86 -10.63
N LEU A 541 -1.53 -4.31 -9.66
CA LEU A 541 -1.07 -4.55 -8.29
C LEU A 541 -0.36 -5.89 -8.08
N ASP A 542 -0.47 -6.84 -9.02
CA ASP A 542 0.16 -8.16 -8.88
C ASP A 542 1.68 -8.08 -8.92
N VAL A 543 2.25 -7.02 -9.52
CA VAL A 543 3.70 -6.79 -9.46
C VAL A 543 4.21 -6.52 -8.04
N LEU A 544 3.30 -6.25 -7.10
CA LEU A 544 3.59 -6.09 -5.67
C LEU A 544 3.08 -7.26 -4.82
N THR A 545 1.93 -7.83 -5.19
CA THR A 545 1.14 -8.69 -4.32
C THR A 545 1.29 -10.19 -4.63
N ALA A 546 1.84 -10.56 -5.79
CA ALA A 546 1.91 -11.95 -6.20
C ALA A 546 2.62 -12.87 -5.19
N ALA A 547 2.08 -14.08 -5.06
CA ALA A 547 2.58 -15.13 -4.20
C ALA A 547 3.96 -15.63 -4.68
N PRO A 548 4.85 -16.09 -3.78
CA PRO A 548 6.22 -16.49 -4.11
C PRO A 548 6.30 -17.63 -5.15
N VAL A 549 5.29 -18.50 -5.20
CA VAL A 549 5.22 -19.64 -6.11
C VAL A 549 3.94 -19.55 -6.92
N GLN A 550 4.08 -19.58 -8.24
CA GLN A 550 2.95 -19.46 -9.17
C GLN A 550 2.30 -20.81 -9.42
N ASN A 551 1.07 -20.81 -9.96
CA ASN A 551 0.29 -22.02 -10.30
C ASN A 551 1.04 -23.08 -11.12
N ASN A 552 2.04 -22.67 -11.89
CA ASN A 552 2.89 -23.56 -12.68
C ASN A 552 4.11 -24.13 -11.92
N GLY A 553 4.19 -23.89 -10.61
CA GLY A 553 5.28 -24.27 -9.71
C GLY A 553 6.57 -23.45 -9.86
N ARG A 554 6.56 -22.38 -10.68
CA ARG A 554 7.73 -21.51 -10.87
C ARG A 554 7.73 -20.38 -9.84
N PRO A 555 8.92 -19.86 -9.48
CA PRO A 555 9.00 -18.62 -8.71
C PRO A 555 8.35 -17.45 -9.45
N GLU A 556 7.77 -16.53 -8.70
CA GLU A 556 7.22 -15.31 -9.28
C GLU A 556 8.31 -14.42 -9.93
N PRO A 557 8.02 -13.80 -11.09
CA PRO A 557 9.02 -13.17 -11.95
C PRO A 557 9.56 -11.83 -11.42
N VAL A 558 8.82 -11.09 -10.61
CA VAL A 558 9.17 -9.73 -10.15
C VAL A 558 10.27 -9.79 -9.11
N SER A 559 10.09 -10.51 -7.99
CA SER A 559 11.18 -10.68 -7.01
C SER A 559 12.37 -11.42 -7.59
N THR A 560 12.14 -12.31 -8.58
CA THR A 560 13.21 -12.96 -9.33
C THR A 560 14.06 -11.92 -10.07
N ALA A 561 13.43 -11.01 -10.82
CA ALA A 561 14.11 -9.94 -11.52
C ALA A 561 14.81 -8.96 -10.57
N LEU A 562 14.14 -8.53 -9.50
CA LEU A 562 14.71 -7.64 -8.49
C LEU A 562 15.93 -8.25 -7.80
N THR A 563 15.89 -9.54 -7.46
CA THR A 563 17.02 -10.25 -6.84
C THR A 563 18.21 -10.33 -7.80
N GLU A 564 17.98 -10.65 -9.07
CA GLU A 564 19.05 -10.70 -10.08
C GLU A 564 19.63 -9.31 -10.37
N PHE A 565 18.79 -8.28 -10.40
CA PHE A 565 19.23 -6.90 -10.54
C PHE A 565 20.04 -6.44 -9.33
N ALA A 566 19.59 -6.73 -8.11
CA ALA A 566 20.35 -6.50 -6.88
C ALA A 566 21.71 -7.20 -6.90
N ARG A 567 21.77 -8.39 -7.51
CA ARG A 567 23.00 -9.15 -7.64
C ARG A 567 24.02 -8.49 -8.56
N ALA A 568 23.57 -7.99 -9.70
CA ALA A 568 24.41 -7.35 -10.71
C ALA A 568 23.60 -6.32 -11.53
N PRO A 569 23.51 -5.05 -11.09
CA PRO A 569 22.84 -4.00 -11.83
C PRO A 569 23.55 -3.81 -13.18
N ARG A 570 22.85 -4.07 -14.29
CA ARG A 570 23.39 -4.00 -15.65
C ARG A 570 22.33 -3.57 -16.64
#